data_AF-A0A517MU65-F1
#
_entry.id   AF-A0A517MU65-F1
#
_cell.length_a   1.000
_cell.length_b   1.000
_cell.length_c   1.000
_cell.angle_alpha   90.00
_cell.angle_beta   90.00
_cell.angle_gamma   90.00
#
_symmetry.space_group_name_H-M   'P 1'
#
loop_
_entity.id
_entity.type
_entity.pdbx_description
1 polymer ?
#
loop_
_entity_poly.entity_id
_entity_poly.type
_entity_poly.pdbx_seq_one_letter_code
_entity_poly.pdbx_strand_id
1 'polypeptide(L)'
;MATFRTFLVLFSALCLARISMAVDLSEVPGTDSFSSDFQNPTVLALELGSNLVTGEVGQEPGSGTILGDGTDAGTDGDYFTIIVPAGHRLDQVFVNRYNDFGRGFAAYAVGEQFAPVQDLGGGNFFYPFADAALFSGATDFEPSPPEPLFIGGSVPVDPGDGGLNVDFLAAGSYSFLIQENQNQAVDYVFDFVVTEIPEPTAIMSVCILLLTSASLRRRSAFVAND
;
A
#
# COMPACT_ATOMS: atom_id res chain seq x y z
N MET A 1 -52.83 5.79 -16.69
CA MET A 1 -51.78 5.53 -17.70
C MET A 1 -50.54 6.44 -17.58
N ALA A 2 -50.23 6.99 -16.39
CA ALA A 2 -49.15 7.97 -16.22
C ALA A 2 -47.95 7.49 -15.35
N THR A 3 -48.00 6.27 -14.81
CA THR A 3 -47.04 5.78 -13.81
C THR A 3 -45.88 4.95 -14.37
N PHE A 4 -45.88 4.63 -15.66
CA PHE A 4 -44.88 3.73 -16.26
C PHE A 4 -43.63 4.45 -16.79
N ARG A 5 -43.70 5.77 -17.04
CA ARG A 5 -42.57 6.53 -17.60
C ARG A 5 -41.54 6.99 -16.56
N THR A 6 -41.89 7.04 -15.28
CA THR A 6 -40.99 7.50 -14.22
C THR A 6 -39.94 6.45 -13.82
N PHE A 7 -40.18 5.17 -14.13
CA PHE A 7 -39.24 4.08 -13.79
C PHE A 7 -38.02 4.00 -14.72
N LEU A 8 -38.10 4.55 -15.94
CA LEU A 8 -37.00 4.45 -16.91
C LEU A 8 -35.89 5.50 -16.69
N VAL A 9 -36.19 6.59 -15.98
CA VAL A 9 -35.22 7.69 -15.77
C VAL A 9 -34.30 7.42 -14.57
N LEU A 10 -34.71 6.60 -13.61
CA LEU A 10 -33.88 6.29 -12.43
C LEU A 10 -32.74 5.28 -12.71
N PHE A 11 -32.81 4.53 -13.81
CA PHE A 11 -31.80 3.50 -14.12
C PHE A 11 -30.57 4.04 -14.87
N SER A 12 -30.61 5.27 -15.38
CA SER A 12 -29.53 5.87 -16.17
C SER A 12 -28.55 6.70 -15.35
N ALA A 13 -28.71 6.73 -14.02
CA ALA A 13 -27.91 7.57 -13.10
C ALA A 13 -26.75 6.82 -12.41
N LEU A 14 -26.59 5.52 -12.61
CA LEU A 14 -25.45 4.76 -12.09
C LEU A 14 -24.51 4.45 -13.25
N CYS A 15 -23.20 4.66 -13.03
CA CYS A 15 -22.08 4.49 -13.96
C CYS A 15 -21.57 5.78 -14.64
N LEU A 16 -21.35 6.83 -13.85
CA LEU A 16 -20.20 7.70 -14.13
C LEU A 16 -18.95 6.97 -13.65
N ALA A 17 -18.42 6.07 -14.47
CA ALA A 17 -17.08 5.54 -14.25
C ALA A 17 -16.10 6.72 -14.33
N ARG A 18 -15.51 7.11 -13.20
CA ARG A 18 -14.40 8.04 -13.21
C ARG A 18 -13.20 7.27 -13.73
N ILE A 19 -12.61 7.77 -14.81
CA ILE A 19 -11.27 7.35 -15.21
C ILE A 19 -10.34 8.02 -14.20
N SER A 20 -9.99 7.28 -13.15
CA SER A 20 -8.85 7.62 -12.31
C SER A 20 -7.58 7.35 -13.11
N MET A 21 -6.58 8.23 -12.99
CA MET A 21 -5.29 8.01 -13.61
C MET A 21 -4.29 7.63 -12.53
N ALA A 22 -3.50 6.61 -12.83
CA ALA A 22 -2.31 6.24 -12.06
C ALA A 22 -1.55 7.48 -11.58
N VAL A 23 -1.27 7.53 -10.29
CA VAL A 23 -0.36 8.53 -9.74
C VAL A 23 1.07 8.03 -9.99
N ASP A 24 1.85 8.82 -10.75
CA ASP A 24 3.29 8.61 -10.93
C ASP A 24 4.01 9.68 -10.11
N LEU A 25 4.64 9.25 -9.03
CA LEU A 25 5.40 10.09 -8.12
C LEU A 25 6.87 9.77 -8.32
N SER A 26 7.60 10.77 -8.79
CA SER A 26 9.05 10.73 -8.85
C SER A 26 9.59 11.75 -7.88
N GLU A 27 10.46 11.30 -6.99
CA GLU A 27 11.41 12.18 -6.32
C GLU A 27 12.23 12.95 -7.36
N VAL A 28 12.59 14.18 -7.01
CA VAL A 28 13.56 14.94 -7.79
C VAL A 28 14.96 14.49 -7.35
N PRO A 29 15.81 13.98 -8.25
CA PRO A 29 17.14 13.48 -7.89
C PRO A 29 17.96 14.50 -7.08
N GLY A 30 18.59 14.04 -6.00
CA GLY A 30 19.38 14.87 -5.10
C GLY A 30 18.57 15.83 -4.20
N THR A 31 17.25 15.64 -4.11
CA THR A 31 16.42 16.33 -3.11
C THR A 31 15.53 15.32 -2.38
N ASP A 32 15.62 15.32 -1.05
CA ASP A 32 14.76 14.54 -0.15
C ASP A 32 13.29 14.95 -0.34
N SER A 33 12.59 14.20 -1.18
CA SER A 33 11.17 14.40 -1.53
C SER A 33 10.26 13.47 -0.74
N PHE A 34 10.81 12.37 -0.25
CA PHE A 34 10.26 11.60 0.85
C PHE A 34 10.82 12.14 2.17
N SER A 35 10.31 11.68 3.32
CA SER A 35 10.83 12.21 4.57
C SER A 35 12.03 11.42 5.05
N SER A 36 13.20 12.06 5.18
CA SER A 36 14.36 11.50 5.88
C SER A 36 14.27 11.61 7.42
N ASP A 37 13.25 12.27 7.97
CA ASP A 37 13.14 12.51 9.42
C ASP A 37 12.46 11.39 10.21
N PHE A 38 11.93 10.38 9.51
CA PHE A 38 11.18 9.23 10.05
C PHE A 38 9.98 9.60 10.96
N GLN A 39 9.55 10.86 10.97
CA GLN A 39 8.53 11.41 11.87
C GLN A 39 7.37 12.07 11.11
N ASN A 40 7.61 12.59 9.91
CA ASN A 40 6.64 13.32 9.10
C ASN A 40 6.56 12.72 7.70
N PRO A 41 5.92 11.55 7.51
CA PRO A 41 5.91 10.86 6.22
C PRO A 41 5.22 11.69 5.14
N THR A 42 5.78 11.65 3.92
CA THR A 42 5.11 12.22 2.74
C THR A 42 3.83 11.44 2.45
N VAL A 43 2.69 12.12 2.30
CA VAL A 43 1.38 11.45 2.12
C VAL A 43 1.04 11.29 0.63
N LEU A 44 0.77 10.06 0.21
CA LEU A 44 0.48 9.65 -1.16
C LEU A 44 -0.93 9.05 -1.24
N ALA A 45 -1.86 9.73 -1.93
CA ALA A 45 -3.18 9.17 -2.19
C ALA A 45 -3.13 8.30 -3.44
N LEU A 46 -3.40 7.00 -3.29
CA LEU A 46 -3.40 6.07 -4.42
C LEU A 46 -4.72 6.15 -5.19
N GLU A 47 -4.63 5.95 -6.50
CA GLU A 47 -5.78 5.85 -7.40
C GLU A 47 -6.00 4.41 -7.87
N LEU A 48 -7.18 4.12 -8.43
CA LEU A 48 -7.47 2.81 -9.02
C LEU A 48 -6.47 2.50 -10.14
N GLY A 49 -5.91 1.29 -10.14
CA GLY A 49 -4.92 0.83 -11.10
C GLY A 49 -3.50 0.81 -10.55
N SER A 50 -2.52 0.98 -11.43
CA SER A 50 -1.09 1.06 -11.09
C SER A 50 -0.77 2.45 -10.54
N ASN A 51 0.12 2.54 -9.55
CA ASN A 51 0.61 3.81 -9.01
C ASN A 51 2.11 3.67 -8.80
N LEU A 52 2.89 4.43 -9.56
CA LEU A 52 4.34 4.33 -9.53
C LEU A 52 4.91 5.29 -8.47
N VAL A 53 5.83 4.78 -7.67
CA VAL A 53 6.65 5.58 -6.75
C VAL A 53 8.11 5.31 -7.08
N THR A 54 8.80 6.35 -7.51
CA THR A 54 10.20 6.35 -7.89
C THR A 54 10.96 7.25 -6.94
N GLY A 55 12.07 6.75 -6.40
CA GLY A 55 12.94 7.50 -5.51
C GLY A 55 14.35 6.96 -5.49
N GLU A 56 15.17 7.55 -4.63
CA GLU A 56 16.58 7.21 -4.44
C GLU A 56 16.89 7.12 -2.94
N VAL A 57 17.35 5.96 -2.49
CA VAL A 57 17.84 5.75 -1.11
C VAL A 57 19.34 5.50 -1.08
N GLY A 58 19.92 5.41 0.11
CA GLY A 58 21.36 5.20 0.28
C GLY A 58 22.15 6.49 0.20
N GLN A 59 23.45 6.41 0.45
CA GLN A 59 24.24 7.63 0.61
C GLN A 59 24.62 8.24 -0.75
N GLU A 60 24.20 9.48 -1.00
CA GLU A 60 24.84 10.33 -2.00
C GLU A 60 26.34 10.46 -1.69
N PRO A 61 27.27 10.11 -2.60
CA PRO A 61 28.70 10.18 -2.34
C PRO A 61 29.15 11.59 -1.90
N GLY A 62 29.40 11.75 -0.60
CA GLY A 62 29.77 13.03 0.00
C GLY A 62 28.68 13.74 0.82
N SER A 63 27.49 13.17 0.99
CA SER A 63 26.48 13.62 1.96
C SER A 63 26.92 13.40 3.42
N GLY A 64 27.98 12.58 3.59
CA GLY A 64 28.87 12.37 4.73
C GLY A 64 28.71 13.29 5.93
N THR A 65 27.58 13.20 6.61
CA THR A 65 27.57 13.49 8.03
C THR A 65 28.19 12.25 8.65
N ILE A 66 29.50 12.26 8.86
CA ILE A 66 30.07 11.48 9.94
C ILE A 66 29.68 12.29 11.18
N LEU A 67 28.86 11.72 12.06
CA LEU A 67 28.55 12.35 13.34
C LEU A 67 29.87 12.72 14.03
N GLY A 68 29.88 13.77 14.85
CA GLY A 68 31.12 14.29 15.45
C GLY A 68 31.91 13.28 16.30
N ASP A 69 31.36 12.10 16.55
CA ASP A 69 31.97 10.95 17.24
C ASP A 69 32.58 9.90 16.31
N GLY A 70 32.53 10.09 14.98
CA GLY A 70 33.06 9.15 13.99
C GLY A 70 32.06 8.08 13.55
N THR A 71 30.81 8.12 14.03
CA THR A 71 29.75 7.21 13.57
C THR A 71 29.11 7.73 12.27
N ASP A 72 28.69 6.80 11.40
CA ASP A 72 27.97 7.15 10.17
C ASP A 72 26.62 7.78 10.55
N ALA A 73 26.25 8.96 10.02
CA ALA A 73 25.01 9.65 10.43
C ALA A 73 23.73 9.00 9.95
N GLY A 74 23.82 7.84 9.30
CA GLY A 74 22.68 7.00 9.04
C GLY A 74 22.54 6.65 7.58
N THR A 75 21.90 5.51 7.39
CA THR A 75 21.24 5.09 6.16
C THR A 75 20.24 6.15 5.72
N ASP A 76 20.36 6.62 4.49
CA ASP A 76 19.30 7.41 3.88
C ASP A 76 18.12 6.48 3.58
N GLY A 77 16.91 6.94 3.89
CA GLY A 77 15.73 6.12 3.82
C GLY A 77 14.49 6.96 3.57
N ASP A 78 13.67 6.47 2.65
CA ASP A 78 12.46 7.14 2.23
C ASP A 78 11.29 6.71 3.08
N TYR A 79 10.67 7.70 3.71
CA TYR A 79 9.50 7.49 4.54
C TYR A 79 8.26 8.19 3.98
N PHE A 80 7.23 7.39 3.67
CA PHE A 80 5.97 7.89 3.16
C PHE A 80 4.76 7.10 3.67
N THR A 81 3.58 7.70 3.55
CA THR A 81 2.29 7.08 3.86
C THR A 81 1.49 6.97 2.57
N ILE A 82 1.04 5.77 2.23
CA ILE A 82 0.06 5.58 1.17
C ILE A 82 -1.36 5.58 1.75
N ILE A 83 -2.33 6.08 1.00
CA ILE A 83 -3.76 6.03 1.31
C ILE A 83 -4.45 5.22 0.23
N VAL A 84 -5.00 4.08 0.62
CA VAL A 84 -5.88 3.26 -0.23
C VAL A 84 -7.32 3.77 -0.06
N PRO A 85 -7.97 4.26 -1.14
CA PRO A 85 -9.29 4.86 -1.03
C PRO A 85 -10.38 3.86 -0.62
N ALA A 86 -11.45 4.37 0.00
CA ALA A 86 -12.62 3.54 0.34
C ALA A 86 -13.23 2.88 -0.92
N GLY A 87 -13.74 1.66 -0.76
CA GLY A 87 -14.23 0.83 -1.87
C GLY A 87 -13.13 0.12 -2.66
N HIS A 88 -11.86 0.31 -2.29
CA HIS A 88 -10.71 -0.28 -2.95
C HIS A 88 -9.83 -1.06 -1.98
N ARG A 89 -8.89 -1.82 -2.53
CA ARG A 89 -7.82 -2.51 -1.81
C ARG A 89 -6.50 -2.38 -2.58
N LEU A 90 -5.39 -2.38 -1.86
CA LEU A 90 -4.07 -2.59 -2.46
C LEU A 90 -3.91 -4.10 -2.69
N ASP A 91 -3.90 -4.52 -3.94
CA ASP A 91 -3.85 -5.94 -4.31
C ASP A 91 -2.40 -6.43 -4.31
N GLN A 92 -1.47 -5.62 -4.83
CA GLN A 92 -0.06 -5.98 -5.04
C GLN A 92 0.86 -4.77 -4.89
N VAL A 93 2.10 -5.03 -4.47
CA VAL A 93 3.21 -4.07 -4.53
C VAL A 93 4.35 -4.71 -5.30
N PHE A 94 4.63 -4.21 -6.50
CA PHE A 94 5.74 -4.69 -7.31
C PHE A 94 6.98 -3.83 -7.11
N VAL A 95 8.14 -4.47 -7.16
CA VAL A 95 9.44 -3.81 -7.26
C VAL A 95 9.83 -3.86 -8.73
N ASN A 96 9.51 -2.82 -9.49
CA ASN A 96 9.78 -2.74 -10.93
C ASN A 96 11.27 -2.50 -11.19
N ARG A 97 11.93 -1.74 -10.31
CA ARG A 97 13.37 -1.47 -10.36
C ARG A 97 13.90 -1.34 -8.95
N TYR A 98 15.06 -1.94 -8.72
CA TYR A 98 15.90 -1.72 -7.55
C TYR A 98 17.33 -2.03 -8.00
N ASN A 99 18.18 -1.02 -8.20
CA ASN A 99 19.56 -1.23 -8.65
C ASN A 99 20.47 -1.54 -7.46
N ASP A 100 20.25 -2.73 -6.88
CA ASP A 100 20.94 -3.21 -5.69
C ASP A 100 22.46 -3.38 -5.88
N PHE A 101 23.21 -2.97 -4.85
CA PHE A 101 24.63 -3.29 -4.67
C PHE A 101 24.95 -3.72 -3.20
N GLY A 102 23.94 -4.00 -2.35
CA GLY A 102 24.05 -3.91 -0.90
C GLY A 102 23.07 -4.67 0.02
N ARG A 103 22.67 -4.01 1.11
CA ARG A 103 21.86 -4.54 2.23
C ARG A 103 20.74 -3.54 2.51
N GLY A 104 19.67 -3.63 1.71
CA GLY A 104 18.48 -2.81 1.88
C GLY A 104 17.23 -3.61 2.22
N PHE A 105 16.20 -2.90 2.66
CA PHE A 105 14.87 -3.46 2.88
C PHE A 105 13.78 -2.46 2.54
N ALA A 106 12.58 -2.97 2.27
CA ALA A 106 11.34 -2.21 2.27
C ALA A 106 10.40 -2.81 3.31
N ALA A 107 9.77 -1.98 4.12
CA ALA A 107 8.83 -2.41 5.15
C ALA A 107 7.58 -1.54 5.12
N TYR A 108 6.46 -2.09 5.60
CA TYR A 108 5.24 -1.32 5.82
C TYR A 108 4.58 -1.62 7.16
N ALA A 109 3.73 -0.70 7.62
CA ALA A 109 2.86 -0.88 8.77
C ALA A 109 1.48 -0.24 8.53
N VAL A 110 0.48 -0.72 9.26
CA VAL A 110 -0.86 -0.13 9.25
C VAL A 110 -0.84 1.20 10.03
N GLY A 111 -1.39 2.25 9.42
CA GLY A 111 -1.52 3.57 10.02
C GLY A 111 -0.75 4.66 9.28
N GLU A 112 -0.93 5.88 9.75
CA GLU A 112 -0.29 7.09 9.20
C GLU A 112 1.17 7.24 9.62
N GLN A 113 1.60 6.47 10.62
CA GLN A 113 2.99 6.45 11.03
C GLN A 113 3.41 5.08 11.59
N PHE A 114 4.70 4.74 11.53
CA PHE A 114 5.23 3.61 12.29
C PHE A 114 5.04 3.86 13.77
N ALA A 115 4.67 2.82 14.51
CA ALA A 115 4.67 2.93 15.96
C ALA A 115 6.10 3.16 16.46
N PRO A 116 6.27 3.88 17.59
CA PRO A 116 7.60 4.18 18.13
C PRO A 116 8.43 2.91 18.30
N VAL A 117 9.73 3.02 18.01
CA VAL A 117 10.70 1.96 18.22
C VAL A 117 10.60 1.47 19.67
N GLN A 118 10.46 0.16 19.84
CA GLN A 118 10.43 -0.45 21.17
C GLN A 118 11.85 -0.87 21.56
N ASP A 119 12.38 -0.28 22.62
CA ASP A 119 13.61 -0.76 23.25
C ASP A 119 13.29 -2.06 24.01
N LEU A 120 13.81 -3.17 23.49
CA LEU A 120 13.66 -4.50 24.11
C LEU A 120 14.72 -4.77 25.19
N GLY A 121 15.64 -3.81 25.41
CA GLY A 121 16.77 -3.93 26.31
C GLY A 121 17.99 -4.60 25.67
N GLY A 122 19.17 -4.32 26.21
CA GLY A 122 20.43 -4.93 25.75
C GLY A 122 20.93 -4.42 24.39
N GLY A 123 20.45 -3.26 23.93
CA GLY A 123 20.78 -2.71 22.62
C GLY A 123 19.92 -3.25 21.48
N ASN A 124 18.89 -4.02 21.79
CA ASN A 124 17.93 -4.53 20.80
C ASN A 124 16.76 -3.57 20.65
N PHE A 125 16.55 -3.10 19.43
CA PHE A 125 15.45 -2.23 19.06
C PHE A 125 14.49 -2.98 18.15
N PHE A 126 13.20 -2.93 18.45
CA PHE A 126 12.16 -3.50 17.61
C PHE A 126 11.42 -2.39 16.86
N TYR A 127 11.39 -2.54 15.54
CA TYR A 127 10.59 -1.71 14.67
C TYR A 127 9.29 -2.45 14.36
N PRO A 128 8.12 -1.94 14.78
CA PRO A 128 6.84 -2.60 14.58
C PRO A 128 6.37 -2.45 13.13
N PHE A 129 6.95 -3.26 12.25
CA PHE A 129 6.48 -3.44 10.87
C PHE A 129 5.38 -4.50 10.82
N ALA A 130 4.41 -4.34 9.92
CA ALA A 130 3.45 -5.39 9.58
C ALA A 130 4.11 -6.47 8.71
N ASP A 131 4.99 -6.05 7.79
CA ASP A 131 5.77 -6.93 6.92
C ASP A 131 7.02 -6.21 6.40
N ALA A 132 8.00 -6.98 5.90
CA ALA A 132 9.19 -6.46 5.25
C ALA A 132 9.70 -7.41 4.15
N ALA A 133 10.12 -6.82 3.02
CA ALA A 133 10.85 -7.49 1.96
C ALA A 133 12.33 -7.12 2.04
N LEU A 134 13.19 -8.14 1.91
CA LEU A 134 14.64 -7.96 1.85
C LEU A 134 15.09 -8.00 0.38
N PHE A 135 15.96 -7.06 -0.01
CA PHE A 135 16.54 -7.03 -1.34
C PHE A 135 17.80 -7.91 -1.43
N SER A 136 18.06 -8.44 -2.63
CA SER A 136 19.01 -9.51 -2.92
C SER A 136 20.48 -9.08 -2.70
N GLY A 137 21.07 -9.54 -1.60
CA GLY A 137 22.44 -9.20 -1.17
C GLY A 137 22.61 -9.28 0.35
N ALA A 138 21.49 -9.18 1.08
CA ALA A 138 21.40 -9.37 2.53
C ALA A 138 21.43 -10.86 2.93
N THR A 139 22.60 -11.50 2.91
CA THR A 139 22.74 -12.89 3.43
C THR A 139 22.86 -12.97 4.95
N ASP A 140 23.09 -11.86 5.66
CA ASP A 140 23.27 -11.86 7.13
C ASP A 140 22.37 -10.83 7.83
N PHE A 141 21.06 -10.98 7.72
CA PHE A 141 20.20 -10.60 8.84
C PHE A 141 20.00 -11.85 9.69
N GLU A 142 21.00 -12.21 10.51
CA GLU A 142 20.76 -13.12 11.62
C GLU A 142 20.24 -12.29 12.80
N PRO A 143 18.93 -12.30 13.11
CA PRO A 143 18.49 -11.90 14.43
C PRO A 143 19.06 -12.95 15.41
N SER A 144 20.08 -12.56 16.16
CA SER A 144 20.43 -13.24 17.41
C SER A 144 19.57 -12.56 18.49
N PRO A 145 18.45 -13.13 18.95
CA PRO A 145 18.16 -14.55 19.24
C PRO A 145 17.11 -15.23 18.30
N PRO A 146 16.90 -16.57 18.40
CA PRO A 146 16.41 -17.46 17.33
C PRO A 146 14.90 -17.44 17.05
N GLU A 147 14.20 -16.35 17.35
CA GLU A 147 12.79 -16.21 16.96
C GLU A 147 12.70 -15.25 15.78
N PRO A 148 12.12 -15.67 14.63
CA PRO A 148 11.96 -14.76 13.51
C PRO A 148 11.03 -13.63 13.94
N LEU A 149 11.62 -12.47 14.21
CA LEU A 149 10.93 -11.18 14.38
C LEU A 149 10.24 -10.70 13.09
N PHE A 150 10.38 -11.46 12.00
CA PHE A 150 9.70 -11.29 10.73
C PHE A 150 8.74 -12.47 10.49
N ILE A 151 7.45 -12.27 10.75
CA ILE A 151 6.39 -13.15 10.23
C ILE A 151 6.02 -12.60 8.85
N GLY A 152 6.86 -12.84 7.86
CA GLY A 152 6.67 -12.25 6.53
C GLY A 152 7.81 -12.43 5.52
N GLY A 153 8.87 -13.16 5.86
CA GLY A 153 10.01 -13.32 4.95
C GLY A 153 9.65 -14.05 3.65
N SER A 154 9.31 -13.31 2.60
CA SER A 154 9.51 -13.77 1.22
C SER A 154 10.99 -13.67 0.84
N VAL A 155 11.42 -14.73 0.17
CA VAL A 155 12.63 -14.96 -0.66
C VAL A 155 13.22 -13.68 -1.26
N PRO A 156 14.56 -13.61 -1.50
CA PRO A 156 15.17 -12.52 -2.27
C PRO A 156 14.29 -12.11 -3.45
N VAL A 157 13.83 -10.87 -3.45
CA VAL A 157 13.00 -10.35 -4.52
C VAL A 157 13.92 -9.94 -5.65
N ASP A 158 14.01 -10.76 -6.69
CA ASP A 158 14.61 -10.31 -7.96
C ASP A 158 13.63 -9.31 -8.62
N PRO A 159 14.11 -8.27 -9.33
CA PRO A 159 13.23 -7.38 -10.07
C PRO A 159 12.26 -8.15 -10.98
N GLY A 160 10.95 -7.95 -10.78
CA GLY A 160 9.88 -8.69 -11.48
C GLY A 160 9.26 -9.85 -10.69
N ASP A 161 9.84 -10.25 -9.56
CA ASP A 161 9.17 -11.07 -8.56
C ASP A 161 8.34 -10.18 -7.61
N GLY A 162 7.18 -10.65 -7.15
CA GLY A 162 6.30 -9.86 -6.28
C GLY A 162 7.04 -9.39 -5.02
N GLY A 163 7.03 -8.09 -4.74
CA GLY A 163 7.88 -7.49 -3.70
C GLY A 163 7.42 -7.79 -2.29
N LEU A 164 6.33 -7.14 -1.87
CA LEU A 164 5.73 -7.35 -0.55
C LEU A 164 4.53 -8.27 -0.68
N ASN A 165 4.49 -9.35 0.10
CA ASN A 165 3.35 -10.24 0.13
C ASN A 165 2.25 -9.63 1.02
N VAL A 166 1.52 -8.67 0.47
CA VAL A 166 0.47 -7.97 1.21
C VAL A 166 -0.82 -8.78 1.38
N ASP A 167 -0.95 -9.96 0.74
CA ASP A 167 -2.17 -10.79 0.72
C ASP A 167 -3.47 -9.96 0.59
N PHE A 168 -3.39 -8.83 -0.14
CA PHE A 168 -4.25 -7.64 -0.15
C PHE A 168 -4.32 -6.79 1.15
N LEU A 169 -4.13 -5.46 1.03
CA LEU A 169 -4.44 -4.49 2.09
C LEU A 169 -5.77 -3.78 1.83
N ALA A 170 -6.64 -3.71 2.84
CA ALA A 170 -7.93 -3.02 2.72
C ALA A 170 -7.77 -1.50 2.53
N ALA A 171 -8.87 -0.78 2.29
CA ALA A 171 -8.88 0.68 2.34
C ALA A 171 -8.36 1.18 3.70
N GLY A 172 -7.47 2.17 3.67
CA GLY A 172 -6.81 2.69 4.87
C GLY A 172 -5.49 3.40 4.57
N SER A 173 -4.83 3.84 5.64
CA SER A 173 -3.49 4.44 5.59
C SER A 173 -2.44 3.41 5.96
N TYR A 174 -1.32 3.41 5.24
CA TYR A 174 -0.19 2.52 5.49
C TYR A 174 1.11 3.30 5.37
N SER A 175 1.97 3.12 6.36
CA SER A 175 3.32 3.69 6.41
C SER A 175 4.29 2.76 5.69
N PHE A 176 5.17 3.31 4.86
CA PHE A 176 6.18 2.60 4.10
C PHE A 176 7.54 3.21 4.36
N LEU A 177 8.53 2.35 4.58
CA LEU A 177 9.94 2.70 4.73
C LEU A 177 10.75 1.90 3.72
N ILE A 178 11.54 2.59 2.92
CA ILE A 178 12.58 1.99 2.08
C ILE A 178 13.91 2.48 2.65
N GLN A 179 14.84 1.58 2.89
CA GLN A 179 16.10 1.94 3.52
C GLN A 179 17.24 1.11 2.95
N GLU A 180 18.35 1.77 2.64
CA GLU A 180 19.57 1.14 2.17
C GLU A 180 20.76 1.52 3.07
N ASN A 181 21.68 0.58 3.26
CA ASN A 181 22.85 0.75 4.12
C ASN A 181 24.17 0.76 3.33
N GLN A 182 24.13 1.23 2.08
CA GLN A 182 25.32 1.41 1.25
C GLN A 182 25.73 2.87 1.15
N ASN A 183 27.02 3.06 0.89
CA ASN A 183 27.63 4.36 0.61
C ASN A 183 27.42 4.81 -0.86
N GLN A 184 26.36 4.31 -1.50
CA GLN A 184 25.99 4.61 -2.87
C GLN A 184 24.49 4.80 -2.94
N ALA A 185 24.07 5.74 -3.79
CA ALA A 185 22.68 5.94 -4.16
C ALA A 185 22.12 4.69 -4.87
N VAL A 186 20.89 4.33 -4.50
CA VAL A 186 20.11 3.21 -5.03
C VAL A 186 18.76 3.74 -5.47
N ASP A 187 18.56 3.75 -6.78
CA ASP A 187 17.28 4.03 -7.43
C ASP A 187 16.31 2.87 -7.22
N TYR A 188 15.07 3.21 -6.89
CA TYR A 188 13.98 2.25 -6.86
C TYR A 188 12.76 2.72 -7.64
N VAL A 189 11.93 1.77 -8.07
CA VAL A 189 10.59 2.00 -8.63
C VAL A 189 9.65 0.94 -8.06
N PHE A 190 8.70 1.37 -7.24
CA PHE A 190 7.59 0.55 -6.76
C PHE A 190 6.33 0.82 -7.58
N ASP A 191 5.53 -0.22 -7.81
CA ASP A 191 4.18 -0.12 -8.38
C ASP A 191 3.14 -0.65 -7.40
N PHE A 192 2.28 0.24 -6.92
CA PHE A 192 1.17 -0.05 -6.03
C PHE A 192 -0.11 -0.27 -6.85
N VAL A 193 -0.53 -1.54 -6.93
CA VAL A 193 -1.72 -1.91 -7.71
C VAL A 193 -2.96 -1.90 -6.83
N VAL A 194 -3.81 -0.91 -7.05
CA VAL A 194 -5.10 -0.75 -6.37
C VAL A 194 -6.23 -1.31 -7.23
N THR A 195 -7.06 -2.15 -6.64
CA THR A 195 -8.25 -2.74 -7.30
C THR A 195 -9.53 -2.40 -6.55
N GLU A 196 -10.66 -2.40 -7.26
CA GLU A 196 -11.98 -2.28 -6.62
C GLU A 196 -12.24 -3.52 -5.76
N ILE A 197 -12.79 -3.32 -4.56
CA ILE A 197 -13.36 -4.44 -3.79
C ILE A 197 -14.67 -4.82 -4.48
N PRO A 198 -14.84 -6.06 -4.97
CA PRO A 198 -16.09 -6.46 -5.58
C PRO A 198 -17.23 -6.25 -4.58
N GLU A 199 -18.17 -5.36 -4.90
CA GLU A 199 -19.35 -5.20 -4.06
C GLU A 199 -20.06 -6.55 -3.97
N PRO A 200 -20.48 -7.00 -2.76
CA PRO A 200 -21.28 -8.20 -2.63
C PRO A 200 -22.54 -8.00 -3.49
N THR A 201 -22.52 -8.68 -4.63
CA THR A 201 -23.26 -8.29 -5.84
C THR A 201 -24.64 -7.70 -5.55
N ALA A 202 -24.88 -6.50 -6.07
CA ALA A 202 -26.20 -5.87 -6.13
C ALA A 202 -27.29 -6.80 -6.73
N ILE A 203 -26.90 -7.90 -7.38
CA ILE A 203 -27.75 -9.04 -7.75
C ILE A 203 -28.59 -9.51 -6.58
N MET A 204 -28.04 -9.64 -5.37
CA MET A 204 -28.81 -10.06 -4.21
C MET A 204 -29.88 -9.04 -3.84
N SER A 205 -29.55 -7.74 -3.89
CA SER A 205 -30.51 -6.65 -3.68
C SER A 205 -31.61 -6.62 -4.74
N VAL A 206 -31.26 -6.84 -6.02
CA VAL A 206 -32.22 -6.95 -7.13
C VAL A 206 -33.10 -8.18 -6.97
N CYS A 207 -32.54 -9.33 -6.60
CA CYS A 207 -33.30 -10.55 -6.32
C CYS A 207 -34.27 -10.36 -5.16
N ILE A 208 -33.87 -9.71 -4.07
CA ILE A 208 -34.76 -9.37 -2.95
C ILE A 208 -35.88 -8.42 -3.42
N LEU A 209 -35.56 -7.43 -4.26
CA LEU A 209 -36.54 -6.50 -4.81
C LEU A 209 -37.56 -7.22 -5.73
N LEU A 210 -37.10 -8.16 -6.55
CA LEU A 210 -37.97 -8.97 -7.42
C LEU A 210 -38.85 -9.93 -6.61
N LEU A 211 -38.31 -10.57 -5.56
CA LEU A 211 -39.07 -11.46 -4.69
C LEU A 211 -40.12 -10.70 -3.88
N THR A 212 -39.77 -9.54 -3.32
CA THR A 212 -40.72 -8.70 -2.56
C THR A 212 -41.82 -8.15 -3.47
N SER A 213 -41.50 -7.66 -4.67
CA SER A 213 -42.52 -7.19 -5.63
C SER A 213 -43.44 -8.31 -6.13
N ALA A 214 -42.93 -9.51 -6.37
CA ALA A 214 -43.75 -10.67 -6.70
C ALA A 214 -44.69 -11.09 -5.55
N SER A 215 -44.22 -11.02 -4.30
CA SER A 215 -45.02 -11.35 -3.12
C SER A 215 -46.16 -10.34 -2.89
N LEU A 216 -45.92 -9.06 -3.14
CA LEU A 216 -46.93 -8.00 -3.00
C LEU A 216 -48.03 -8.12 -4.06
N ARG A 217 -47.69 -8.46 -5.31
CA ARG A 217 -48.70 -8.71 -6.36
C ARG A 217 -49.66 -9.85 -6.00
N ARG A 218 -49.16 -10.92 -5.37
CA ARG A 218 -50.01 -12.04 -4.94
C ARG A 218 -51.03 -11.63 -3.88
N ARG A 219 -50.67 -10.72 -2.97
CA ARG A 219 -51.60 -10.22 -1.93
C ARG A 219 -52.71 -9.34 -2.52
N SER A 220 -52.39 -8.48 -3.47
CA SER A 220 -53.39 -7.60 -4.10
C SER A 220 -54.43 -8.37 -4.93
N ALA A 221 -54.04 -9.47 -5.58
CA ALA A 221 -54.97 -10.29 -6.36
C ALA A 221 -55.96 -11.08 -5.50
N PHE A 222 -55.61 -11.41 -4.25
CA PHE A 222 -56.48 -12.14 -3.34
C PHE A 222 -57.61 -11.27 -2.78
N VAL A 223 -57.32 -9.99 -2.47
CA VAL A 223 -58.30 -9.04 -1.89
C VAL A 223 -59.37 -8.58 -2.88
N ALA A 224 -59.16 -8.76 -4.19
CA ALA A 224 -60.10 -8.30 -5.23
C ALA A 224 -61.22 -9.30 -5.58
N ASN A 225 -61.25 -10.47 -4.95
CA ASN A 225 -62.23 -11.54 -5.23
C ASN A 225 -63.27 -11.75 -4.09
N ASP A 226 -63.27 -10.88 -3.08
CA ASP A 226 -64.31 -10.78 -2.05
C ASP A 226 -65.15 -9.52 -2.30
#